data_AF-A0AAV8UCC8-F1
#
_entry.id   AF-A0AAV8UCC8-F1
#
_cell.length_a   1.000
_cell.length_b   1.000
_cell.length_c   1.000
_cell.angle_alpha   90.00
_cell.angle_beta   90.00
_cell.angle_gamma   90.00
#
_symmetry.space_group_name_H-M   'P 1'
#
loop_
_entity.id
_entity.type
_entity.pdbx_description
1 polymer ?
#
loop_
_entity_poly.entity_id
_entity_poly.type
_entity_poly.pdbx_seq_one_letter_code
_entity_poly.pdbx_strand_id
1 'polypeptide(L)'
;MNTRAQNNIFKPKIYTTSKYPLPRTEEPCTIAEALRLPQWRASATDEFNALVRNNTWDIVPASEAQNVVGCKWLFRIKQKSDGSIDKYKSRLVAKGFSQAPGIDYKETFSPVVKHSTIKVVLTIALANRWSLHQMDVNNAFLQGHLLETVYMKQPPGFTHPDFPTHVCKL
;
A
#
# COMPACT_ATOMS: atom_id res chain seq x y z
N MET A 1 -19.72 24.38 10.36
CA MET A 1 -18.57 23.64 10.92
C MET A 1 -17.35 24.53 10.76
N ASN A 2 -16.93 25.24 11.81
CA ASN A 2 -15.84 26.21 11.71
C ASN A 2 -14.50 25.51 11.92
N THR A 3 -13.54 25.75 11.04
CA THR A 3 -12.23 25.11 11.11
C THR A 3 -11.33 25.84 12.09
N ARG A 4 -10.35 25.14 12.67
CA ARG A 4 -9.37 25.74 13.62
C ARG A 4 -8.63 26.96 13.05
N ALA A 5 -8.47 27.00 11.73
CA ALA A 5 -7.87 28.12 11.01
C ALA A 5 -8.73 29.41 11.11
N GLN A 6 -10.06 29.29 11.07
CA GLN A 6 -10.98 30.43 11.21
C GLN A 6 -10.96 31.06 12.61
N ASN A 7 -10.47 30.34 13.62
CA ASN A 7 -10.29 30.84 14.99
C ASN A 7 -8.83 31.25 15.30
N ASN A 8 -7.98 31.42 14.28
CA ASN A 8 -6.55 31.77 14.46
C ASN A 8 -5.77 30.82 15.39
N ILE A 9 -6.20 29.56 15.54
CA ILE A 9 -5.52 28.59 16.38
C ILE A 9 -4.41 27.92 15.56
N PHE A 10 -3.21 28.49 15.63
CA PHE A 10 -2.02 27.91 15.02
C PHE A 10 -1.20 27.14 16.06
N LYS A 11 -1.08 25.81 15.90
CA LYS A 11 -0.11 25.00 16.65
C LYS A 11 1.16 24.84 15.79
N PRO A 12 2.30 25.42 16.19
CA PRO A 12 3.55 25.21 15.47
C PRO A 12 3.90 23.72 15.49
N LYS A 13 4.21 23.17 14.31
CA LYS A 13 4.73 21.80 14.21
C LYS A 13 6.16 21.82 14.76
N ILE A 14 6.33 21.27 15.96
CA ILE A 14 7.65 21.05 16.54
C ILE A 14 8.23 19.82 15.83
N TYR A 15 9.18 20.04 14.93
CA TYR A 15 9.93 18.97 14.31
C TYR A 15 11.07 18.58 15.25
N THR A 16 10.91 17.49 15.99
CA THR A 16 11.98 16.94 16.81
C THR A 16 12.94 16.17 15.89
N THR A 17 14.02 16.82 15.46
CA THR A 17 15.09 16.14 14.72
C THR A 17 15.90 15.29 15.70
N SER A 18 15.91 13.97 15.50
CA SER A 18 16.78 13.07 16.28
C SER A 18 18.25 13.44 16.05
N LYS A 19 18.99 13.71 17.13
CA LYS A 19 20.45 13.91 17.10
C LYS A 19 21.24 12.60 16.90
N TYR A 20 20.58 11.47 17.09
CA TYR A 20 21.16 10.15 16.84
C TYR A 20 20.96 9.79 15.36
N PRO A 21 22.00 9.33 14.66
CA PRO A 21 21.84 8.74 13.33
C PRO A 21 20.80 7.63 13.44
N LEU A 22 19.79 7.66 12.56
CA LEU A 22 18.92 6.50 12.41
C LEU A 22 19.84 5.30 12.10
N PRO A 23 19.64 4.12 12.72
CA PRO A 23 20.42 2.95 12.38
C PRO A 23 20.42 2.79 10.86
N ARG A 24 21.57 2.47 10.25
CA ARG A 24 21.66 2.22 8.81
C ARG A 24 20.54 1.25 8.46
N THR A 25 19.58 1.69 7.66
CA THR A 25 18.52 0.82 7.19
C THR A 25 19.17 -0.28 6.35
N GLU A 26 19.14 -1.52 6.84
CA GLU A 26 19.38 -2.73 6.05
C GLU A 26 18.30 -2.91 4.95
N GLU A 27 17.30 -2.04 4.96
CA GLU A 27 16.23 -1.98 3.98
C GLU A 27 16.71 -1.32 2.68
N PRO A 28 16.57 -1.99 1.54
CA PRO A 28 16.97 -1.43 0.25
C PRO A 28 16.06 -0.25 -0.11
N CYS A 29 16.66 0.78 -0.69
CA CYS A 29 15.92 1.95 -1.19
C CYS A 29 15.46 1.76 -2.63
N THR A 30 16.12 0.87 -3.37
CA THR A 30 15.86 0.61 -4.78
C THR A 30 15.54 -0.86 -5.03
N ILE A 31 14.75 -1.14 -6.07
CA ILE A 31 14.49 -2.51 -6.50
C ILE A 31 15.78 -3.22 -6.95
N ALA A 32 16.72 -2.50 -7.54
CA ALA A 32 17.98 -3.08 -8.01
C ALA A 32 18.83 -3.62 -6.85
N GLU A 33 18.89 -2.90 -5.73
CA GLU A 33 19.52 -3.37 -4.50
C GLU A 33 18.75 -4.54 -3.89
N ALA A 34 17.42 -4.41 -3.81
CA ALA A 34 16.55 -5.45 -3.26
C ALA A 34 16.70 -6.79 -4.00
N LEU A 35 16.70 -6.75 -5.34
CA LEU A 35 16.83 -7.95 -6.16
C LEU A 35 18.22 -8.59 -6.08
N ARG A 36 19.26 -7.92 -5.58
CA ARG A 36 20.58 -8.54 -5.33
C ARG A 36 20.58 -9.42 -4.08
N LEU A 37 19.71 -9.11 -3.11
CA LEU A 37 19.63 -9.80 -1.83
C LEU A 37 18.58 -10.91 -1.89
N PRO A 38 18.91 -12.18 -1.59
CA PRO A 38 17.98 -13.31 -1.76
C PRO A 38 16.65 -13.13 -1.00
N GLN A 39 16.70 -12.59 0.23
CA GLN A 39 15.52 -12.45 1.09
C GLN A 39 14.53 -11.42 0.53
N TRP A 40 15.06 -10.30 0.01
CA TRP A 40 14.25 -9.26 -0.61
C TRP A 40 13.76 -9.67 -1.99
N ARG A 41 14.57 -10.38 -2.78
CA ARG A 41 14.15 -10.96 -4.05
C ARG A 41 12.96 -11.90 -3.87
N ALA A 42 13.05 -12.84 -2.92
CA ALA A 42 11.95 -13.76 -2.62
C ALA A 42 10.68 -13.00 -2.24
N SER A 43 10.80 -12.05 -1.31
CA SER A 43 9.67 -11.22 -0.87
C SER A 43 9.02 -10.40 -2.00
N ALA A 44 9.81 -9.81 -2.89
CA ALA A 44 9.31 -9.03 -4.03
C ALA A 44 8.63 -9.93 -5.08
N THR A 45 9.21 -11.12 -5.34
CA THR A 45 8.62 -12.12 -6.22
C THR A 45 7.31 -12.66 -5.66
N ASP A 46 7.21 -12.91 -4.36
CA ASP A 46 5.97 -13.39 -3.72
C ASP A 46 4.84 -12.36 -3.83
N GLU A 47 5.15 -11.09 -3.60
CA GLU A 47 4.20 -9.98 -3.79
C GLU A 47 3.74 -9.89 -5.26
N PHE A 48 4.68 -9.92 -6.21
CA PHE A 48 4.36 -9.87 -7.64
C PHE A 48 3.48 -11.06 -8.06
N ASN A 49 3.85 -12.27 -7.66
CA ASN A 49 3.09 -13.48 -7.96
C ASN A 49 1.69 -13.45 -7.33
N ALA A 50 1.54 -12.89 -6.13
CA ALA A 50 0.23 -12.69 -5.53
C ALA A 50 -0.64 -11.74 -6.36
N LEU A 51 -0.07 -10.65 -6.88
CA LEU A 51 -0.79 -9.70 -7.74
C LEU A 51 -1.22 -10.35 -9.06
N VAL A 52 -0.35 -11.13 -9.69
CA VAL A 52 -0.66 -11.89 -10.92
C VAL A 52 -1.74 -12.94 -10.66
N ARG A 53 -1.63 -13.74 -9.59
CA ARG A 53 -2.65 -14.75 -9.24
C ARG A 53 -4.02 -14.14 -8.97
N ASN A 54 -4.05 -12.91 -8.46
CA ASN A 54 -5.29 -12.20 -8.21
C ASN A 54 -5.85 -11.49 -9.45
N ASN A 55 -5.21 -11.63 -10.62
CA ASN A 55 -5.55 -10.89 -11.84
C ASN A 55 -5.69 -9.39 -11.58
N THR A 56 -4.73 -8.82 -10.83
CA THR A 56 -4.81 -7.42 -10.39
C THR A 56 -4.76 -6.44 -11.57
N TRP A 57 -4.19 -6.84 -12.70
CA TRP A 57 -4.15 -6.02 -13.91
C TRP A 57 -4.05 -6.88 -15.17
N ASP A 58 -4.45 -6.29 -16.30
CA ASP A 58 -4.18 -6.79 -17.64
C ASP A 58 -3.01 -6.02 -18.28
N ILE A 59 -2.18 -6.70 -19.07
CA ILE A 59 -1.11 -6.05 -19.84
C ILE A 59 -1.68 -5.59 -21.18
N VAL A 60 -1.72 -4.27 -21.42
CA VAL A 60 -2.32 -3.67 -22.62
C VAL A 60 -1.35 -2.68 -23.29
N PRO A 61 -1.45 -2.46 -24.62
CA PRO A 61 -0.66 -1.44 -25.30
C PRO A 61 -0.88 -0.07 -24.68
N ALA A 62 0.20 0.68 -24.48
CA ALA A 62 0.11 2.07 -24.04
C ALA A 62 -0.49 2.95 -25.14
N SER A 63 -1.40 3.85 -24.77
CA SER A 63 -1.90 4.92 -25.64
C SER A 63 -1.49 6.28 -25.10
N GLU A 64 -1.16 7.23 -25.98
CA GLU A 64 -0.79 8.60 -25.59
C GLU A 64 -1.92 9.35 -24.87
N ALA A 65 -3.18 8.93 -25.06
CA ALA A 65 -4.33 9.54 -24.41
C ALA A 65 -4.53 9.08 -22.95
N GLN A 66 -3.79 8.07 -22.48
CA GLN A 66 -3.97 7.48 -21.15
C GLN A 66 -3.07 8.18 -20.11
N ASN A 67 -3.65 8.50 -18.95
CA ASN A 67 -2.86 8.93 -17.80
C ASN A 67 -2.22 7.71 -17.12
N VAL A 68 -0.96 7.42 -17.46
CA VAL A 68 -0.22 6.28 -16.92
C VAL A 68 0.48 6.68 -15.61
N VAL A 69 -0.01 6.20 -14.48
CA VAL A 69 0.62 6.41 -13.18
C VAL A 69 1.87 5.54 -13.03
N GLY A 70 2.89 6.08 -12.35
CA GLY A 70 4.05 5.27 -11.98
C GLY A 70 3.74 4.31 -10.84
N CYS A 71 4.69 3.43 -10.51
CA CYS A 71 4.62 2.59 -9.32
C CYS A 71 5.98 2.59 -8.58
N LYS A 72 5.97 2.18 -7.31
CA LYS A 72 7.16 2.13 -6.46
C LYS A 72 7.11 0.90 -5.55
N TRP A 73 8.27 0.28 -5.37
CA TRP A 73 8.47 -0.76 -4.37
C TRP A 73 8.78 -0.14 -3.00
N LEU A 74 8.14 -0.67 -1.97
CA LEU A 74 8.38 -0.35 -0.56
C LEU A 74 8.90 -1.60 0.16
N PHE A 75 10.05 -1.47 0.80
CA PHE A 75 10.70 -2.55 1.53
C PHE A 75 10.69 -2.24 3.02
N ARG A 76 10.27 -3.20 3.84
CA ARG A 76 10.27 -3.10 5.30
C ARG A 76 10.62 -4.42 5.96
N ILE A 77 11.51 -4.39 6.96
CA ILE A 77 11.77 -5.51 7.85
C ILE A 77 10.70 -5.47 8.94
N LYS A 78 10.03 -6.61 9.14
CA LYS A 78 9.15 -6.83 10.28
C LYS A 78 9.96 -7.52 11.35
N GLN A 79 9.90 -6.97 12.56
CA GLN A 79 10.56 -7.51 13.75
C GLN A 79 9.51 -8.05 14.72
N LYS A 80 9.88 -9.08 15.46
CA LYS A 80 9.11 -9.59 16.59
C LYS A 80 9.29 -8.68 17.81
N SER A 81 8.53 -8.92 18.86
CA SER A 81 8.62 -8.17 20.13
C SER A 81 9.99 -8.29 20.80
N ASP A 82 10.73 -9.35 20.52
CA ASP A 82 12.10 -9.58 21.01
C ASP A 82 13.18 -8.87 20.16
N GLY A 83 12.80 -8.18 19.08
CA GLY A 83 13.70 -7.49 18.16
C GLY A 83 14.29 -8.38 17.05
N SER A 84 14.04 -9.70 17.07
CA SER A 84 14.44 -10.60 15.99
C SER A 84 13.64 -10.35 14.71
N ILE A 85 14.21 -10.71 13.56
CA ILE A 85 13.53 -10.55 12.27
C ILE A 85 12.39 -11.57 12.17
N ASP A 86 11.17 -11.05 12.01
CA ASP A 86 9.98 -11.85 11.70
C ASP A 86 9.94 -12.16 10.20
N LYS A 87 10.00 -11.13 9.35
CA LYS A 87 9.98 -11.28 7.88
C LYS A 87 10.44 -10.05 7.13
N TYR A 88 10.88 -10.28 5.90
CA TYR A 88 11.11 -9.25 4.90
C TYR A 88 9.81 -8.99 4.15
N LYS A 89 9.37 -7.73 4.10
CA LYS A 89 8.10 -7.34 3.49
C LYS A 89 8.30 -6.35 2.37
N SER A 90 8.05 -6.81 1.15
CA SER A 90 7.98 -5.99 -0.06
C SER A 90 6.54 -5.63 -0.36
N ARG A 91 6.30 -4.44 -0.91
CA ARG A 91 5.00 -4.02 -1.44
C ARG A 91 5.17 -3.23 -2.71
N LEU A 92 4.33 -3.52 -3.70
CA LEU A 92 4.19 -2.68 -4.87
C LEU A 92 3.05 -1.67 -4.65
N VAL A 93 3.32 -0.39 -4.89
CA VAL A 93 2.32 0.67 -4.69
C VAL A 93 2.28 1.58 -5.91
N ALA A 94 1.08 1.84 -6.43
CA ALA A 94 0.86 2.86 -7.44
C ALA A 94 1.15 4.26 -6.88
N LYS A 95 1.77 5.11 -7.69
CA LYS A 95 2.12 6.49 -7.32
C LYS A 95 0.87 7.36 -7.42
N GLY A 96 0.07 7.39 -6.36
CA GLY A 96 -1.20 8.14 -6.29
C GLY A 96 -1.09 9.66 -6.24
N PHE A 97 0.11 10.24 -6.38
CA PHE A 97 0.31 11.70 -6.33
C PHE A 97 -0.13 12.45 -7.61
N SER A 98 -0.79 11.76 -8.53
CA SER A 98 -1.41 12.35 -9.71
C SER A 98 -2.80 12.95 -9.44
N GLN A 99 -3.34 12.82 -8.22
CA GLN A 99 -4.66 13.36 -7.87
C GLN A 99 -4.66 14.90 -7.91
N ALA A 100 -5.57 15.47 -8.69
CA ALA A 100 -5.73 16.92 -8.81
C ALA A 100 -6.81 17.45 -7.85
N PRO A 101 -6.53 18.52 -7.07
CA PRO A 101 -7.54 19.21 -6.27
C PRO A 101 -8.73 19.65 -7.15
N GLY A 102 -9.95 19.30 -6.74
CA GLY A 102 -11.18 19.63 -7.47
C GLY A 102 -11.61 18.63 -8.55
N ILE A 103 -10.75 17.69 -8.92
CA ILE A 103 -11.06 16.60 -9.87
C ILE A 103 -11.25 15.29 -9.08
N ASP A 104 -10.19 14.80 -8.43
CA ASP A 104 -10.15 13.44 -7.86
C ASP A 104 -9.93 13.43 -6.33
N TYR A 105 -9.94 14.62 -5.71
CA TYR A 105 -9.58 14.81 -4.30
C TYR A 105 -10.71 14.45 -3.30
N LYS A 106 -11.93 14.20 -3.78
CA LYS A 106 -13.15 14.12 -2.93
C LYS A 106 -13.36 12.77 -2.25
N GLU A 107 -12.84 11.68 -2.82
CA GLU A 107 -13.03 10.30 -2.33
C GLU A 107 -11.74 9.72 -1.72
N THR A 108 -11.16 10.42 -0.73
CA THR A 108 -9.89 10.00 -0.10
C THR A 108 -10.06 9.08 1.12
N PHE A 109 -11.28 8.66 1.43
CA PHE A 109 -11.53 7.81 2.61
C PHE A 109 -11.68 6.35 2.20
N SER A 110 -10.69 5.53 2.55
CA SER A 110 -10.91 4.08 2.63
C SER A 110 -11.97 3.82 3.71
N PRO A 111 -12.97 2.95 3.45
CA PRO A 111 -14.02 2.65 4.43
C PRO A 111 -13.42 1.84 5.60
N VAL A 112 -12.87 2.54 6.59
CA VAL A 112 -12.34 1.93 7.80
C VAL A 112 -13.47 1.82 8.82
N VAL A 113 -13.74 0.59 9.27
CA VAL A 113 -14.70 0.34 10.35
C VAL A 113 -14.27 1.11 11.61
N LYS A 114 -15.22 1.79 12.25
CA LYS A 114 -14.96 2.51 13.50
C LYS A 114 -14.80 1.54 14.66
N HIS A 115 -13.90 1.87 15.58
CA HIS A 115 -13.71 1.09 16.82
C HIS A 115 -15.01 0.92 17.62
N SER A 116 -15.92 1.89 17.60
CA SER A 116 -17.23 1.79 18.24
C SER A 116 -18.06 0.64 17.66
N THR A 117 -18.06 0.49 16.33
CA THR A 117 -18.79 -0.59 15.64
C THR A 117 -18.22 -1.96 16.01
N ILE A 118 -16.90 -2.11 16.05
CA ILE A 118 -16.24 -3.35 16.49
C ILE A 118 -16.69 -3.70 17.91
N LYS A 119 -16.66 -2.74 18.84
CA LYS A 119 -17.09 -2.94 20.23
C LYS A 119 -18.55 -3.40 20.31
N VAL A 120 -19.46 -2.76 19.57
CA VAL A 120 -20.88 -3.16 19.55
C VAL A 120 -21.05 -4.61 19.11
N VAL A 121 -20.41 -5.01 18.00
CA VAL A 121 -20.50 -6.39 17.49
C VAL A 121 -19.97 -7.40 18.52
N LEU A 122 -18.82 -7.10 19.14
CA LEU A 122 -18.25 -7.95 20.19
C LEU A 122 -19.15 -8.04 21.43
N THR A 123 -19.75 -6.92 21.85
CA THR A 123 -20.69 -6.90 23.00
C THR A 123 -21.92 -7.74 22.71
N ILE A 124 -22.47 -7.68 21.50
CA ILE A 124 -23.61 -8.53 21.09
C ILE A 124 -23.22 -10.00 21.10
N ALA A 125 -22.06 -10.35 20.55
CA ALA A 125 -21.57 -11.73 20.55
C ALA A 125 -21.40 -12.27 21.98
N LEU A 126 -20.83 -11.47 22.89
CA LEU A 126 -20.69 -11.84 24.31
C LEU A 126 -22.05 -12.01 25.00
N ALA A 127 -22.99 -11.07 24.79
CA ALA A 127 -24.31 -11.13 25.40
C ALA A 127 -25.08 -12.39 24.99
N ASN A 128 -24.91 -12.83 23.75
CA ASN A 128 -25.55 -14.03 23.21
C ASN A 128 -24.70 -15.31 23.33
N ARG A 129 -23.53 -15.23 24.00
CA ARG A 129 -22.57 -16.33 24.14
C ARG A 129 -22.16 -16.98 22.80
N TRP A 130 -22.01 -16.18 21.76
CA TRP A 130 -21.58 -16.65 20.45
C TRP A 130 -20.07 -16.93 20.43
N SER A 131 -19.69 -18.00 19.71
CA SER A 131 -18.28 -18.24 19.38
C SER A 131 -17.79 -17.17 18.40
N LEU A 132 -16.57 -16.68 18.62
CA LEU A 132 -15.92 -15.70 17.75
C LEU A 132 -14.69 -16.34 17.11
N HIS A 133 -14.58 -16.19 15.79
CA HIS A 133 -13.42 -16.60 15.03
C HIS A 133 -12.85 -15.38 14.30
N GLN A 134 -11.53 -15.20 14.40
CA GLN A 134 -10.82 -14.14 13.70
C GLN A 134 -10.10 -14.73 12.49
N MET A 135 -10.26 -14.08 11.34
CA MET A 135 -9.53 -14.40 10.10
C MET A 135 -8.86 -13.13 9.60
N ASP A 136 -7.55 -13.20 9.34
CA ASP A 136 -6.80 -12.16 8.64
C ASP A 136 -6.63 -12.59 7.19
N VAL A 137 -7.18 -11.80 6.25
CA VAL A 137 -7.13 -12.11 4.83
C VAL A 137 -5.90 -11.44 4.24
N ASN A 138 -4.97 -12.26 3.74
CA ASN A 138 -3.83 -11.75 2.99
C ASN A 138 -4.32 -11.01 1.74
N ASN A 139 -3.82 -9.79 1.54
CA ASN A 139 -4.13 -8.94 0.38
C ASN A 139 -5.60 -8.50 0.26
N ALA A 140 -6.28 -8.24 1.39
CA ALA A 140 -7.69 -7.82 1.44
C ALA A 140 -8.04 -6.59 0.56
N PHE A 141 -7.08 -5.70 0.30
CA PHE A 141 -7.29 -4.52 -0.54
C PHE A 141 -7.47 -4.83 -2.04
N LEU A 142 -7.15 -6.05 -2.47
CA LEU A 142 -7.18 -6.45 -3.89
C LEU A 142 -8.51 -7.08 -4.35
N GLN A 143 -9.50 -7.24 -3.45
CA GLN A 143 -10.82 -7.77 -3.84
C GLN A 143 -11.88 -6.70 -4.09
N GLY A 144 -11.53 -5.41 -4.03
CA GLY A 144 -12.45 -4.32 -4.34
C GLY A 144 -12.53 -4.07 -5.86
N HIS A 145 -13.74 -3.87 -6.38
CA HIS A 145 -13.88 -3.35 -7.74
C HIS A 145 -13.49 -1.88 -7.79
N LEU A 146 -12.57 -1.53 -8.69
CA LEU A 146 -12.29 -0.14 -9.03
C LEU A 146 -13.41 0.38 -9.93
N LEU A 147 -14.01 1.51 -9.56
CA LEU A 147 -14.99 2.20 -10.41
C LEU A 147 -14.33 2.88 -11.62
N GLU A 148 -13.05 3.20 -11.48
CA GLU A 148 -12.26 3.91 -12.48
C GLU A 148 -11.18 3.00 -13.04
N THR A 149 -10.91 3.10 -14.34
CA THR A 149 -9.79 2.39 -14.98
C THR A 149 -8.49 3.12 -14.69
N VAL A 150 -7.53 2.43 -14.07
CA VAL A 150 -6.21 3.01 -13.77
C VAL A 150 -5.15 2.33 -14.63
N TYR A 151 -4.38 3.14 -15.36
CA TYR A 151 -3.23 2.65 -16.11
C TYR A 151 -1.95 2.88 -15.29
N MET A 152 -1.20 1.82 -15.04
CA MET A 152 0.03 1.86 -14.25
C MET A 152 1.21 1.37 -15.08
N LYS A 153 2.38 2.00 -14.94
CA LYS A 153 3.63 1.46 -15.50
C LYS A 153 3.92 0.08 -14.91
N GLN A 154 4.46 -0.82 -15.73
CA GLN A 154 4.89 -2.13 -15.27
C GLN A 154 5.86 -2.03 -14.10
N PRO A 155 5.82 -2.97 -13.13
CA PRO A 155 6.65 -2.90 -11.94
C PRO A 155 8.13 -2.95 -12.32
N PRO A 156 8.95 -1.99 -11.85
CA PRO A 156 10.39 -2.04 -12.06
C PRO A 156 10.95 -3.38 -11.56
N GLY A 157 11.79 -4.03 -12.36
CA GLY A 157 12.34 -5.36 -12.06
C GLY A 157 11.45 -6.55 -12.46
N PHE A 158 10.21 -6.32 -12.89
CA PHE A 158 9.24 -7.34 -13.30
C PHE A 158 8.45 -6.91 -14.55
N THR A 159 9.16 -6.47 -15.58
CA THR A 159 8.59 -6.11 -16.89
C THR A 159 8.38 -7.36 -17.75
N HIS A 160 7.28 -7.41 -18.48
CA HIS A 160 6.98 -8.48 -19.43
C HIS A 160 8.06 -8.53 -20.54
N PRO A 161 8.67 -9.70 -20.79
CA PRO A 161 9.78 -9.82 -21.76
C PRO A 161 9.36 -9.46 -23.18
N ASP A 162 8.18 -9.93 -23.62
CA ASP A 162 7.69 -9.70 -24.98
C ASP A 162 7.03 -8.32 -25.19
N PHE A 163 6.59 -7.69 -24.10
CA PHE A 163 5.78 -6.46 -24.14
C PHE A 163 6.34 -5.39 -23.19
N PRO A 164 7.58 -4.91 -23.41
CA PRO A 164 8.24 -4.00 -22.47
C PRO A 164 7.60 -2.61 -22.40
N THR A 165 6.90 -2.19 -23.46
CA THR A 165 6.24 -0.88 -23.56
C THR A 165 4.78 -0.87 -23.12
N HIS A 166 4.20 -2.04 -22.82
CA HIS A 166 2.82 -2.14 -22.37
C HIS A 166 2.66 -1.63 -20.94
N VAL A 167 1.40 -1.36 -20.56
CA VAL A 167 1.03 -0.87 -19.24
C VAL A 167 0.08 -1.85 -18.55
N CYS A 168 0.06 -1.82 -17.24
CA CYS A 168 -0.90 -2.55 -16.40
C CYS A 168 -2.20 -1.76 -16.36
N LYS A 169 -3.30 -2.36 -16.82
CA LYS A 169 -4.66 -1.82 -16.67
C LYS A 169 -5.31 -2.50 -15.45
N LEU A 170 -5.55 -1.73 -14.39
CA LEU A 170 -6.20 -2.15 -13.15
C LEU A 170 -7.72 -1.97 -13.23
#